data_AF-A0A969M6U5-F1
#
_entry.id   AF-A0A969M6U5-F1
#
_cell.length_a   1.000
_cell.length_b   1.000
_cell.length_c   1.000
_cell.angle_alpha   90.00
_cell.angle_beta   90.00
_cell.angle_gamma   90.00
#
_symmetry.space_group_name_H-M   'P 1'
#
loop_
_entity.id
_entity.type
_entity.pdbx_description
1 polymer ?
#
loop_
_entity_poly.entity_id
_entity_poly.type
_entity_poly.pdbx_seq_one_letter_code
_entity_poly.pdbx_strand_id
1 'polypeptide(L)'
;MRFEKRVLNALKEAYGDALELNPWFMFEENGELRYCSPDAVLHVKRPIALEVKHGHCERAYYQLHRLYIPVLSAFFGEPFRAVEIVKWYDPRTYFPGAIELVSSVEKAPYHGTGIHIFNEYFGAQ
;
A
#
# COMPACT_ATOMS: atom_id res chain seq x y z
N MET A 1 3.37 0.58 14.64
CA MET A 1 4.69 0.03 15.01
C MET A 1 4.75 -1.50 15.13
N ARG A 2 4.28 -2.19 16.19
CA ARG A 2 4.50 -3.68 16.26
C ARG A 2 3.79 -4.45 15.15
N PHE A 3 2.56 -4.10 14.79
CA PHE A 3 1.82 -4.77 13.71
C PHE A 3 2.47 -4.52 12.34
N GLU A 4 2.63 -3.25 11.97
CA GLU A 4 3.28 -2.81 10.74
C GLU A 4 4.65 -3.45 10.51
N LYS A 5 5.55 -3.40 11.51
CA LYS A 5 6.87 -4.06 11.40
C LYS A 5 6.75 -5.55 11.09
N ARG A 6 5.73 -6.24 11.62
CA ARG A 6 5.52 -7.68 11.36
C ARG A 6 5.00 -7.92 9.95
N VAL A 7 4.07 -7.10 9.49
CA VAL A 7 3.60 -7.13 8.10
C VAL A 7 4.78 -6.90 7.15
N LEU A 8 5.55 -5.84 7.35
CA LEU A 8 6.68 -5.51 6.49
C LEU A 8 7.76 -6.59 6.49
N ASN A 9 8.05 -7.22 7.63
CA ASN A 9 8.96 -8.37 7.69
C ASN A 9 8.43 -9.56 6.88
N ALA A 10 7.15 -9.91 7.03
CA ALA A 10 6.55 -11.02 6.31
C ALA A 10 6.52 -10.75 4.78
N LEU A 11 6.21 -9.51 4.39
CA LEU A 11 6.29 -9.10 2.98
C LEU A 11 7.75 -9.19 2.48
N LYS A 12 8.74 -8.75 3.27
CA LYS A 12 10.15 -8.79 2.86
C LYS A 12 10.64 -10.22 2.69
N GLU A 13 10.20 -11.14 3.54
CA GLU A 13 10.47 -12.58 3.40
C GLU A 13 9.81 -13.15 2.14
N ALA A 14 8.56 -12.78 1.85
CA ALA A 14 7.82 -13.28 0.69
C ALA A 14 8.34 -12.75 -0.66
N TYR A 15 8.72 -11.47 -0.73
CA TYR A 15 9.01 -10.77 -1.99
C TYR A 15 10.49 -10.43 -2.20
N GLY A 16 11.33 -10.56 -1.18
CA GLY A 16 12.77 -10.32 -1.29
C GLY A 16 13.08 -8.96 -1.90
N ASP A 17 13.87 -8.95 -2.97
CA ASP A 17 14.35 -7.73 -3.63
C ASP A 17 13.28 -6.99 -4.45
N ALA A 18 12.15 -7.63 -4.75
CA ALA A 18 11.03 -6.95 -5.39
C ALA A 18 10.32 -5.97 -4.43
N LEU A 19 10.56 -6.07 -3.12
CA LEU A 19 9.94 -5.20 -2.12
C LEU A 19 10.93 -4.17 -1.58
N GLU A 20 10.53 -2.91 -1.74
CA GLU A 20 11.21 -1.74 -1.18
C GLU A 20 10.41 -1.22 0.01
N LEU A 21 11.07 -1.14 1.18
CA LEU A 21 10.43 -0.72 2.43
C LEU A 21 10.71 0.75 2.71
N ASN A 22 9.67 1.51 3.04
CA ASN A 22 9.76 2.94 3.40
C ASN A 22 10.63 3.79 2.45
N PRO A 23 10.49 3.68 1.11
CA PRO A 23 11.21 4.57 0.20
C PRO A 23 10.81 6.03 0.43
N TRP A 24 11.74 6.96 0.26
CA TRP A 24 11.49 8.39 0.39
C TRP A 24 11.49 9.05 -0.98
N PHE A 25 10.41 9.78 -1.27
CA PHE A 25 10.28 10.57 -2.50
C PHE A 25 10.18 12.04 -2.14
N MET A 26 10.91 12.87 -2.88
CA MET A 26 10.81 14.32 -2.84
C MET A 26 10.05 14.78 -4.09
N PHE A 27 9.10 15.70 -3.92
CA PHE A 27 8.31 16.25 -5.01
C PHE A 27 8.01 17.72 -4.75
N GLU A 28 7.63 18.45 -5.79
CA GLU A 28 7.20 19.84 -5.69
C GLU A 28 5.67 19.93 -5.76
N GLU A 29 5.06 20.68 -4.86
CA GLU A 29 3.64 21.02 -4.90
C GLU A 29 3.47 22.51 -4.62
N ASN A 30 2.87 23.24 -5.55
CA ASN A 30 2.66 24.70 -5.45
C ASN A 30 3.96 25.49 -5.19
N GLY A 31 5.08 25.06 -5.76
CA GLY A 31 6.39 25.70 -5.59
C GLY A 31 7.09 25.37 -4.27
N GLU A 32 6.53 24.48 -3.45
CA GLU A 32 7.14 24.00 -2.21
C GLU A 32 7.68 22.57 -2.37
N LEU A 33 8.89 22.32 -1.87
CA LEU A 33 9.42 20.97 -1.74
C LEU A 33 8.71 20.21 -0.62
N ARG A 34 8.19 19.04 -0.96
CA ARG A 34 7.50 18.12 -0.06
C ARG A 34 8.07 16.72 -0.17
N TYR A 35 7.75 15.89 0.82
CA TYR A 35 8.21 14.52 0.89
C TYR A 35 7.06 13.58 1.21
N CYS A 36 7.14 12.36 0.70
CA CYS A 36 6.28 11.27 1.11
C CYS A 36 7.06 9.97 1.21
N SER A 37 6.59 9.06 2.08
CA SER A 37 7.13 7.73 2.20
C SER A 37 5.98 6.73 2.37
N PRO A 38 5.65 5.91 1.35
CA PRO A 38 4.73 4.80 1.52
C PRO A 38 5.39 3.73 2.41
N ASP A 39 4.60 2.95 3.15
CA ASP A 39 5.14 1.88 4.01
C ASP A 39 5.95 0.86 3.20
N ALA A 40 5.50 0.54 1.98
CA ALA A 40 6.27 -0.24 1.02
C ALA A 40 5.82 -0.04 -0.43
N VAL A 41 6.72 -0.38 -1.36
CA VAL A 41 6.47 -0.49 -2.79
C VAL A 41 6.85 -1.90 -3.25
N LEU A 42 5.95 -2.57 -3.95
CA LEU A 42 6.19 -3.88 -4.56
C LEU A 42 6.40 -3.71 -6.07
N HIS A 43 7.64 -3.95 -6.51
CA HIS A 43 8.14 -3.85 -7.88
C HIS A 43 7.87 -5.14 -8.66
N VAL A 44 6.62 -5.31 -9.10
CA VAL A 44 6.21 -6.36 -10.04
C VAL A 44 5.79 -5.72 -11.37
N LYS A 45 5.46 -6.53 -12.39
CA LYS A 45 5.06 -6.05 -13.73
C LYS A 45 4.04 -4.89 -13.73
N ARG A 46 3.20 -4.80 -12.70
CA ARG A 46 2.35 -3.64 -12.42
C ARG A 46 2.54 -3.27 -10.94
N PRO A 47 3.32 -2.23 -10.64
CA PRO A 47 3.80 -1.97 -9.30
C PRO A 47 2.65 -1.59 -8.36
N ILE A 48 2.88 -1.82 -7.07
CA ILE A 48 1.84 -1.68 -6.03
C ILE A 48 2.38 -0.82 -4.91
N ALA A 49 1.64 0.24 -4.58
CA ALA A 49 1.84 1.03 -3.37
C ALA A 49 1.10 0.36 -2.21
N LEU A 50 1.81 0.12 -1.11
CA LEU A 50 1.28 -0.55 0.08
C LEU A 50 1.23 0.43 1.25
N GLU A 51 0.11 0.43 1.95
CA GLU A 51 -0.07 1.16 3.22
C GLU A 51 -0.61 0.21 4.28
N VAL A 52 0.06 0.11 5.42
CA VAL A 52 -0.29 -0.77 6.53
C VAL A 52 -1.03 0.02 7.61
N LYS A 53 -2.23 -0.43 7.96
CA LYS A 53 -3.03 0.15 9.03
C LYS A 53 -3.44 -0.92 10.02
N HIS A 54 -3.57 -0.56 11.30
CA HIS A 54 -4.04 -1.54 12.29
C HIS A 54 -5.50 -1.95 12.02
N GLY A 55 -6.32 -1.05 11.47
CA GLY A 55 -7.66 -1.35 11.00
C GLY A 55 -7.99 -0.48 9.79
N HIS A 56 -8.94 -0.95 8.97
CA HIS A 56 -9.40 -0.25 7.78
C HIS A 56 -9.78 1.20 8.08
N CYS A 57 -9.27 2.16 7.32
CA CYS A 57 -9.54 3.58 7.55
C CYS A 57 -9.50 4.45 6.29
N GLU A 58 -10.31 5.52 6.29
CA GLU A 58 -10.31 6.53 5.22
C GLU A 58 -8.93 7.17 5.01
N ARG A 59 -8.10 7.31 6.05
CA ARG A 59 -6.78 7.94 5.91
C ARG A 59 -5.87 7.19 4.93
N ALA A 60 -5.96 5.86 4.86
CA ALA A 60 -5.22 5.08 3.89
C ALA A 60 -5.59 5.44 2.44
N TYR A 61 -6.86 5.75 2.18
CA TYR A 61 -7.31 6.22 0.87
C TYR A 61 -6.57 7.52 0.48
N TYR A 62 -6.54 8.52 1.36
CA TYR A 62 -5.88 9.79 1.05
C TYR A 62 -4.38 9.62 0.84
N GLN A 63 -3.72 8.84 1.70
CA GLN A 63 -2.29 8.56 1.55
C GLN A 63 -2.00 7.87 0.22
N LEU A 64 -2.72 6.79 -0.11
CA LEU A 64 -2.52 6.06 -1.37
C LEU A 64 -2.87 6.91 -2.59
N HIS A 65 -4.09 7.45 -2.66
CA HIS A 65 -4.65 8.03 -3.90
C HIS A 65 -4.38 9.52 -4.09
N ARG A 66 -4.14 10.28 -3.01
CA ARG A 66 -3.90 11.73 -3.10
C ARG A 66 -2.44 12.12 -2.88
N LEU A 67 -1.61 11.23 -2.36
CA LEU A 67 -0.21 11.51 -2.11
C LEU A 67 0.71 10.52 -2.84
N TYR A 68 0.68 9.23 -2.49
CA TYR A 68 1.69 8.29 -2.97
C TYR A 68 1.54 7.94 -4.45
N ILE A 69 0.37 7.50 -4.91
CA ILE A 69 0.18 7.08 -6.30
C ILE A 69 0.51 8.20 -7.28
N PRO A 70 0.04 9.46 -7.11
CA PRO A 70 0.44 10.54 -7.99
C PRO A 70 1.96 10.74 -8.06
N VAL A 71 2.65 10.72 -6.92
CA VAL A 71 4.11 10.91 -6.85
C VAL A 71 4.86 9.72 -7.47
N LEU A 72 4.50 8.49 -7.10
CA LEU A 72 5.09 7.26 -7.60
C LEU A 72 4.90 7.12 -9.11
N SER A 73 3.68 7.37 -9.61
CA SER A 73 3.42 7.29 -11.04
C SER A 73 4.15 8.35 -11.84
N ALA A 74 4.33 9.57 -11.31
CA ALA A 74 5.15 10.59 -11.93
C ALA A 74 6.65 10.21 -11.93
N PHE A 75 7.14 9.61 -10.84
CA PHE A 75 8.55 9.25 -10.68
C PHE A 75 8.96 8.06 -11.55
N PHE A 76 8.17 6.98 -11.57
CA PHE A 76 8.47 5.75 -12.32
C PHE A 76 7.93 5.76 -13.75
N GLY A 77 7.03 6.69 -14.10
CA GLY A 77 6.45 6.79 -15.44
C GLY A 77 5.39 5.73 -15.76
N GLU A 78 4.82 5.08 -14.74
CA GLU A 78 3.80 4.03 -14.91
C GLU A 78 2.72 4.07 -13.81
N PRO A 79 1.50 3.55 -14.06
CA PRO A 79 0.43 3.57 -13.07
C PRO A 79 0.67 2.56 -11.94
N PHE A 80 0.42 2.99 -10.70
CA PHE A 80 0.50 2.13 -9.51
C PHE A 80 -0.88 1.62 -9.10
N ARG A 81 -0.93 0.38 -8.60
CA ARG A 81 -2.09 -0.16 -7.89
C ARG A 81 -1.97 0.14 -6.40
N ALA A 82 -3.11 0.15 -5.71
CA ALA A 82 -3.19 0.50 -4.29
C ALA A 82 -3.61 -0.70 -3.45
N VAL A 83 -2.90 -0.97 -2.34
CA VAL A 83 -3.36 -1.91 -1.33
C VAL A 83 -3.23 -1.32 0.07
N GLU A 84 -4.32 -1.35 0.83
CA GLU A 84 -4.30 -1.19 2.28
C GLU A 84 -4.19 -2.57 2.93
N ILE A 85 -3.18 -2.76 3.78
CA ILE A 85 -3.00 -4.00 4.55
C ILE A 85 -3.46 -3.76 5.98
N VAL A 86 -4.43 -4.54 6.44
CA VAL A 86 -5.10 -4.32 7.73
C VAL A 86 -5.06 -5.55 8.62
N LYS A 87 -5.09 -5.37 9.94
CA LYS A 87 -5.29 -6.50 10.86
C LYS A 87 -6.75 -6.95 10.88
N TRP A 88 -7.67 -6.01 10.72
CA TRP A 88 -9.11 -6.27 10.67
C TRP A 88 -9.78 -5.25 9.76
N TYR A 89 -10.91 -5.66 9.21
CA TYR A 89 -11.70 -4.89 8.28
C TYR A 89 -13.12 -4.72 8.83
N ASP A 90 -13.60 -3.49 8.91
CA ASP A 90 -15.00 -3.17 9.20
C ASP A 90 -15.64 -2.60 7.93
N PRO A 91 -16.61 -3.30 7.31
CA PRO A 91 -17.29 -2.82 6.11
C PRO A 91 -18.15 -1.57 6.33
N ARG A 92 -18.38 -1.15 7.57
CA ARG A 92 -19.11 0.09 7.90
C ARG A 92 -18.22 1.31 7.95
N THR A 93 -16.91 1.14 7.97
CA THR A 93 -15.98 2.27 7.90
C THR A 93 -16.15 2.96 6.56
N TYR A 94 -16.39 4.27 6.59
CA TYR A 94 -16.44 5.07 5.38
C TYR A 94 -15.10 5.04 4.66
N PHE A 95 -15.15 4.83 3.34
CA PHE A 95 -13.99 4.83 2.47
C PHE A 95 -14.36 5.52 1.15
N PRO A 96 -13.68 6.62 0.73
CA PRO A 96 -14.12 7.44 -0.40
C PRO A 96 -14.06 6.77 -1.78
N GLY A 97 -13.35 5.66 -1.91
CA GLY A 97 -13.12 4.96 -3.18
C GLY A 97 -13.70 3.56 -3.22
N ALA A 98 -13.68 2.95 -4.41
CA ALA A 98 -13.99 1.53 -4.56
C ALA A 98 -12.97 0.68 -3.79
N ILE A 99 -13.46 -0.35 -3.10
CA ILE A 99 -12.65 -1.29 -2.34
C ILE A 99 -12.93 -2.72 -2.81
N GLU A 100 -11.89 -3.54 -2.82
CA GLU A 100 -11.98 -4.97 -3.08
C GLU A 100 -11.19 -5.73 -2.01
N LEU A 101 -11.81 -6.68 -1.32
CA LEU A 101 -11.07 -7.58 -0.43
C LEU A 101 -10.21 -8.51 -1.27
N VAL A 102 -8.90 -8.50 -1.05
CA VAL A 102 -7.94 -9.31 -1.82
C VAL A 102 -7.24 -10.34 -0.94
N SER A 103 -7.09 -11.57 -1.46
CA SER A 103 -6.45 -12.67 -0.71
C SER A 103 -4.95 -12.51 -0.58
N SER A 104 -4.32 -11.68 -1.42
CA SER A 104 -2.89 -11.37 -1.39
C SER A 104 -2.65 -10.01 -2.07
N VAL A 105 -1.50 -9.39 -1.81
CA VAL A 105 -1.21 -8.03 -2.30
C VAL A 105 -1.07 -7.98 -3.83
N GLU A 106 -0.61 -9.04 -4.50
CA GLU A 106 -0.44 -9.08 -5.96
C GLU A 106 -1.77 -9.07 -6.70
N LYS A 107 -2.86 -9.46 -6.04
CA LYS A 107 -4.22 -9.41 -6.56
C LYS A 107 -4.85 -8.02 -6.43
N ALA A 108 -4.07 -6.99 -6.14
CA ALA A 108 -4.54 -5.60 -6.13
C ALA A 108 -5.35 -5.28 -7.41
N PRO A 109 -6.50 -4.61 -7.28
CA PRO A 109 -7.32 -4.28 -8.43
C PRO A 109 -6.64 -3.22 -9.31
N TYR A 110 -7.06 -3.13 -10.57
CA TYR A 110 -6.60 -2.07 -11.47
C TYR A 110 -7.22 -0.70 -11.14
N HIS A 111 -8.37 -0.70 -10.49
CA HIS A 111 -9.09 0.50 -10.08
C HIS A 111 -9.52 0.37 -8.62
N GLY A 112 -9.46 1.46 -7.86
CA GLY A 112 -9.80 1.44 -6.43
C GLY A 112 -8.65 0.97 -5.55
N THR A 113 -9.00 0.41 -4.39
CA THR A 113 -8.04 -0.06 -3.37
C THR A 113 -8.29 -1.53 -3.04
N GLY A 114 -7.25 -2.34 -3.13
CA GLY A 114 -7.27 -3.69 -2.55
C GLY A 114 -7.16 -3.59 -1.02
N ILE A 115 -8.01 -4.31 -0.30
CA ILE A 115 -7.92 -4.44 1.15
C ILE A 115 -7.45 -5.85 1.47
N HIS A 116 -6.22 -5.97 1.96
CA HIS A 116 -5.65 -7.24 2.35
C HIS A 116 -5.69 -7.39 3.87
N ILE A 117 -6.43 -8.37 4.38
CA ILE A 117 -6.47 -8.68 5.81
C ILE A 117 -5.30 -9.60 6.13
N PHE A 118 -4.30 -9.07 6.84
CA PHE A 118 -3.10 -9.81 7.19
C PHE A 118 -3.37 -10.81 8.32
N ASN A 119 -3.32 -12.10 7.99
CA ASN A 119 -3.42 -13.20 8.94
C ASN A 119 -2.10 -13.96 9.01
N GLU A 120 -1.55 -14.07 10.22
CA GLU A 120 -0.23 -14.67 10.50
C GLU A 120 -0.17 -16.19 10.29
N TYR A 121 -1.31 -16.82 9.97
CA TYR A 121 -1.44 -18.27 9.92
C TYR A 121 -1.22 -18.88 8.52
N PHE A 122 -0.84 -18.09 7.52
CA PHE A 122 -0.44 -18.60 6.20
C PHE A 122 1.08 -18.59 6.03
N GLY A 123 1.76 -19.36 6.89
CA GLY A 123 3.09 -19.90 6.60
C GLY A 123 2.94 -21.35 6.15
N ALA A 124 3.55 -21.68 5.00
CA ALA A 124 3.53 -22.96 4.30
C ALA A 124 2.26 -23.28 3.47
N GLN A 125 2.32 -22.95 2.18
CA GLN A 125 1.89 -23.85 1.11
C GLN A 125 3.06 -24.06 0.17
#